data_AF-A0A5C7PPZ2-F1
#
_entry.id   AF-A0A5C7PPZ2-F1
#
_cell.length_a   1.000
_cell.length_b   1.000
_cell.length_c   1.000
_cell.angle_alpha   90.00
_cell.angle_beta   90.00
_cell.angle_gamma   90.00
#
_symmetry.space_group_name_H-M   'P 1'
#
loop_
_entity.id
_entity.type
_entity.pdbx_description
1 polymer ?
#
loop_
_entity_poly.entity_id
_entity_poly.type
_entity_poly.pdbx_seq_one_letter_code
_entity_poly.pdbx_strand_id
1 'polypeptide(L)'
;MITLDLRNARAGFFDSEKVVRLVDKANRKNLSKAGAFVRQTARNSIRRRKGSSKPGQAPTNITGTLKRFLFFAYDTGTKTTVVGPAATNQVFFNGAGQPVRGTVPQVLERGGSIQLLEVQWSDGVWRRADLRSRRRIAEKPQRMRTVRIEARPYMGPAYTANEKKIALLWKDSVKE
;
A
#
# COMPACT_ATOMS: atom_id res chain seq x y z
N MET A 1 12.77 10.25 49.19
CA MET A 1 13.64 9.06 49.23
C MET A 1 12.86 7.93 48.56
N ILE A 2 13.37 7.33 47.48
CA ILE A 2 12.63 6.26 46.78
C ILE A 2 12.69 5.00 47.65
N THR A 3 11.54 4.54 48.14
CA THR A 3 11.41 3.26 48.87
C THR A 3 11.26 2.09 47.91
N LEU A 4 12.23 1.92 46.99
CA LEU A 4 12.34 0.71 46.17
C LEU A 4 13.47 -0.18 46.69
N ASP A 5 13.13 -1.41 47.05
CA ASP A 5 14.10 -2.49 47.25
C ASP A 5 14.92 -2.71 45.95
N LEU A 6 16.21 -2.98 46.09
CA LEU A 6 17.19 -3.09 45.00
C LEU A 6 16.82 -4.20 44.00
N ARG A 7 16.15 -5.26 44.48
CA ARG A 7 15.58 -6.33 43.63
C ARG A 7 14.39 -5.85 42.80
N ASN A 8 13.47 -5.08 43.40
CA ASN A 8 12.33 -4.49 42.70
C ASN A 8 12.77 -3.41 41.72
N ALA A 9 13.79 -2.63 42.07
CA ALA A 9 14.39 -1.63 41.19
C ALA A 9 15.03 -2.27 39.95
N ARG A 10 15.70 -3.43 40.10
CA ARG A 10 16.24 -4.21 38.97
C ARG A 10 15.16 -4.81 38.09
N ALA A 11 14.06 -5.32 38.66
CA ALA A 11 12.97 -5.91 37.89
C ALA A 11 12.23 -4.88 37.02
N GLY A 12 12.05 -3.65 37.53
CA GLY A 12 11.40 -2.54 36.84
C GLY A 12 12.34 -1.63 36.04
N PHE A 13 13.64 -1.94 35.96
CA PHE A 13 14.57 -1.11 35.20
C PHE A 13 14.26 -1.18 33.70
N PHE A 14 14.48 -0.08 32.98
CA PHE A 14 14.06 0.07 31.58
C PHE A 14 14.67 -0.94 30.62
N ASP A 15 15.82 -1.53 30.97
CA ASP A 15 16.54 -2.54 30.20
C ASP A 15 16.17 -3.98 30.58
N SER A 16 15.32 -4.16 31.60
CA SER A 16 14.98 -5.49 32.08
C SER A 16 14.28 -6.25 30.96
N GLU A 17 14.62 -7.52 30.79
CA GLU A 17 14.05 -8.32 29.72
C GLU A 17 12.51 -8.37 29.82
N LYS A 18 11.98 -8.34 31.04
CA LYS A 18 10.54 -8.22 31.31
C LYS A 18 9.96 -6.93 30.71
N VAL A 19 10.55 -5.78 31.03
CA VAL A 19 10.09 -4.46 30.54
C VAL A 19 10.20 -4.38 29.02
N VAL A 20 11.33 -4.80 28.44
CA VAL A 20 11.55 -4.81 26.98
C VAL A 20 10.49 -5.67 26.28
N ARG A 21 10.21 -6.88 26.79
CA ARG A 21 9.17 -7.76 26.23
C ARG A 21 7.77 -7.14 26.31
N LEU A 22 7.43 -6.47 27.41
CA LEU A 22 6.14 -5.79 27.56
C LEU A 22 6.00 -4.62 26.59
N VAL A 23 7.05 -3.80 26.45
CA VAL A 23 7.09 -2.69 25.49
C VAL A 23 6.96 -3.19 24.06
N ASP A 24 7.72 -4.23 23.67
CA ASP A 24 7.64 -4.80 22.33
C ASP A 24 6.26 -5.40 22.04
N LYS A 25 5.64 -6.07 23.02
CA LYS A 25 4.27 -6.59 22.90
C LYS A 25 3.26 -5.47 22.69
N ALA A 26 3.33 -4.40 23.47
CA ALA A 26 2.47 -3.23 23.34
C ALA A 26 2.67 -2.55 21.97
N ASN A 27 3.93 -2.34 21.56
CA ASN A 27 4.29 -1.76 20.27
C ASN A 27 3.71 -2.56 19.10
N ARG A 28 3.92 -3.88 19.05
CA ARG A 28 3.36 -4.73 17.97
C ARG A 28 1.84 -4.67 17.91
N LYS A 29 1.17 -4.67 19.06
CA LYS A 29 -0.30 -4.55 19.14
C LYS A 29 -0.79 -3.20 18.59
N ASN A 30 -0.13 -2.11 18.96
CA ASN A 30 -0.48 -0.76 18.52
C ASN A 30 -0.19 -0.55 17.04
N LEU A 31 0.96 -1.04 16.57
CA LEU A 31 1.35 -1.03 15.17
C LEU A 31 0.38 -1.80 14.27
N SER A 32 -0.14 -2.94 14.75
CA SER A 32 -1.19 -3.69 14.05
C SER A 32 -2.49 -2.89 13.94
N LYS A 33 -2.93 -2.24 15.03
CA LYS A 33 -4.12 -1.35 15.03
C LYS A 33 -3.94 -0.14 14.11
N ALA A 34 -2.78 0.51 14.16
CA ALA A 34 -2.45 1.64 13.30
C ALA A 34 -2.55 1.24 11.82
N GLY A 35 -1.94 0.11 11.45
CA GLY A 35 -2.06 -0.45 10.10
C GLY A 35 -3.51 -0.72 9.69
N ALA A 36 -4.30 -1.28 10.60
CA ALA A 36 -5.71 -1.56 10.35
C ALA A 36 -6.54 -0.28 10.11
N PHE A 37 -6.32 0.79 10.89
CA PHE A 37 -7.00 2.08 10.71
C PHE A 37 -6.68 2.72 9.36
N VAL A 38 -5.40 2.80 9.00
CA VAL A 38 -4.98 3.37 7.71
C VAL A 38 -5.54 2.54 6.56
N ARG A 39 -5.40 1.21 6.61
CA ARG A 39 -5.94 0.31 5.59
C ARG A 39 -7.45 0.48 5.43
N GLN A 40 -8.19 0.57 6.54
CA GLN A 40 -9.65 0.68 6.49
C GLN A 40 -10.08 2.01 5.86
N THR A 41 -9.46 3.13 6.25
CA THR A 41 -9.73 4.44 5.65
C THR A 41 -9.40 4.44 4.15
N ALA A 42 -8.25 3.90 3.76
CA ALA A 42 -7.87 3.75 2.36
C ALA A 42 -8.92 2.92 1.58
N ARG A 43 -9.31 1.74 2.10
CA ARG A 43 -10.35 0.89 1.48
C ARG A 43 -11.71 1.57 1.34
N ASN A 44 -12.07 2.44 2.28
CA ASN A 44 -13.35 3.18 2.27
C ASN A 44 -13.34 4.38 1.33
N SER A 45 -12.16 4.95 1.04
CA SER A 45 -11.99 6.01 0.04
C SER A 45 -12.17 5.49 -1.40
N ILE A 46 -11.81 4.22 -1.63
CA ILE A 46 -11.93 3.55 -2.93
C ILE A 46 -13.37 3.02 -3.10
N ARG A 47 -14.20 3.84 -3.76
CA ARG A 47 -15.64 3.60 -3.96
C ARG A 47 -15.98 3.30 -5.42
N ARG A 48 -17.05 2.54 -5.64
CA ARG A 48 -17.61 2.36 -6.99
C ARG A 48 -18.24 3.68 -7.46
N ARG A 49 -17.98 4.07 -8.70
CA ARG A 49 -18.50 5.26 -9.37
C ARG A 49 -18.68 4.95 -10.86
N LYS A 50 -19.52 5.71 -11.56
CA LYS A 50 -19.75 5.53 -13.00
C LYS A 50 -18.52 5.89 -13.86
N GLY A 51 -17.69 6.83 -13.40
CA GLY A 51 -16.52 7.32 -14.14
C GLY A 51 -15.21 7.24 -13.36
N SER A 52 -14.11 7.56 -14.06
CA SER A 52 -12.80 7.74 -13.44
C SER A 52 -12.84 8.86 -12.39
N SER A 53 -12.06 8.73 -11.32
CA SER A 53 -11.95 9.79 -10.32
C SER A 53 -11.18 10.99 -10.89
N LYS A 54 -11.55 12.18 -10.41
CA LYS A 54 -10.81 13.41 -10.69
C LYS A 54 -9.41 13.33 -10.08
N PRO A 55 -8.43 14.06 -10.61
CA PRO A 55 -7.12 14.25 -9.98
C PRO A 55 -7.27 14.70 -8.52
N GLY A 56 -6.38 14.25 -7.64
CA GLY A 56 -6.45 14.49 -6.19
C GLY A 56 -7.48 13.63 -5.45
N GLN A 57 -8.45 13.02 -6.14
CA GLN A 57 -9.45 12.15 -5.51
C GLN A 57 -9.03 10.68 -5.56
N ALA A 58 -9.37 9.95 -4.50
CA ALA A 58 -9.12 8.51 -4.41
C ALA A 58 -9.69 7.74 -5.63
N PRO A 59 -8.97 6.70 -6.11
CA PRO A 59 -9.28 6.02 -7.36
C PRO A 59 -10.67 5.37 -7.32
N THR A 60 -11.33 5.33 -8.47
CA THR A 60 -12.61 4.63 -8.62
C THR A 60 -12.39 3.12 -8.57
N ASN A 61 -13.27 2.44 -7.83
CA ASN A 61 -13.29 0.98 -7.77
C ASN A 61 -13.93 0.39 -9.04
N ILE A 62 -13.12 0.05 -10.05
CA ILE A 62 -13.60 -0.59 -11.27
C ILE A 62 -13.68 -2.12 -11.09
N THR A 63 -12.54 -2.77 -10.87
CA THR A 63 -12.45 -4.25 -10.83
C THR A 63 -12.49 -4.85 -9.42
N GLY A 64 -12.40 -4.04 -8.36
CA GLY A 64 -12.21 -4.51 -6.99
C GLY A 64 -10.78 -4.85 -6.63
N THR A 65 -9.87 -4.96 -7.60
CA THR A 65 -8.50 -5.46 -7.40
C THR A 65 -7.73 -4.60 -6.42
N LEU A 66 -7.59 -3.30 -6.68
CA LEU A 66 -6.85 -2.40 -5.79
C LEU A 66 -7.36 -2.47 -4.34
N LYS A 67 -8.69 -2.45 -4.16
CA LYS A 67 -9.30 -2.53 -2.83
C LYS A 67 -9.01 -3.85 -2.13
N ARG A 68 -9.07 -4.99 -2.86
CA ARG A 68 -8.79 -6.33 -2.32
C ARG A 68 -7.33 -6.50 -1.90
N PHE A 69 -6.40 -5.95 -2.67
CA PHE A 69 -4.96 -6.08 -2.46
C PHE A 69 -4.36 -5.03 -1.51
N LEU A 70 -5.17 -4.29 -0.74
CA LEU A 70 -4.65 -3.45 0.35
C LEU A 70 -4.36 -4.29 1.59
N PHE A 71 -3.12 -4.28 2.03
CA PHE A 71 -2.62 -5.01 3.19
C PHE A 71 -1.87 -4.09 4.15
N PHE A 72 -1.59 -4.62 5.33
CA PHE A 72 -0.58 -4.09 6.24
C PHE A 72 0.21 -5.26 6.83
N ALA A 73 1.47 -5.01 7.13
CA ALA A 73 2.37 -6.00 7.73
C ALA A 73 3.34 -5.31 8.67
N TYR A 74 3.79 -6.04 9.69
CA TYR A 74 4.86 -5.63 10.57
C TYR A 74 6.21 -5.96 9.91
N ASP A 75 7.07 -4.96 9.81
CA ASP A 75 8.46 -5.11 9.37
C ASP A 75 9.35 -5.32 10.60
N THR A 76 9.91 -6.52 10.72
CA THR A 76 10.77 -6.90 11.84
C THR A 76 12.12 -6.20 11.82
N GLY A 77 12.62 -5.79 10.64
CA GLY A 77 13.92 -5.14 10.50
C GLY A 77 13.89 -3.70 11.01
N THR A 78 12.85 -2.96 10.63
CA THR A 78 12.68 -1.55 11.05
C THR A 78 11.80 -1.38 12.29
N LYS A 79 11.15 -2.45 12.76
CA LYS A 79 10.12 -2.44 13.80
C LYS A 79 8.96 -1.49 13.48
N THR A 80 8.57 -1.39 12.21
CA THR A 80 7.48 -0.51 11.75
C THR A 80 6.30 -1.29 11.19
N THR A 81 5.19 -0.61 10.91
CA THR A 81 4.10 -1.18 10.10
C THR A 81 4.11 -0.54 8.72
N VAL A 82 4.19 -1.39 7.69
CA VAL A 82 4.00 -0.97 6.30
C VAL A 82 2.54 -1.21 5.91
N VAL A 83 1.91 -0.20 5.31
CA VAL A 83 0.52 -0.28 4.82
C VAL A 83 0.53 0.09 3.35
N GLY A 84 -0.13 -0.72 2.52
CA GLY A 84 -0.19 -0.42 1.10
C GLY A 84 -0.79 -1.52 0.23
N PRO A 85 -0.91 -1.24 -1.07
CA PRO A 85 -1.32 -2.21 -2.06
C PRO A 85 -0.19 -3.22 -2.28
N ALA A 86 -0.52 -4.51 -2.34
CA ALA A 86 0.40 -5.51 -2.87
C ALA A 86 0.64 -5.27 -4.36
N ALA A 87 1.83 -5.65 -4.83
CA ALA A 87 2.11 -5.71 -6.25
C ALA A 87 1.05 -6.57 -6.95
N THR A 88 0.53 -6.07 -8.06
CA THR A 88 -0.38 -6.85 -8.90
C THR A 88 0.46 -7.69 -9.85
N ASN A 89 0.01 -8.90 -10.18
CA ASN A 89 0.67 -9.78 -11.18
C ASN A 89 0.65 -9.20 -12.61
N GLN A 90 0.19 -7.96 -12.79
CA GLN A 90 0.13 -7.32 -14.09
C GLN A 90 1.43 -6.54 -14.33
N VAL A 91 2.26 -7.09 -15.21
CA VAL A 91 3.54 -6.50 -15.61
C VAL A 91 3.32 -5.64 -16.86
N PHE A 92 3.81 -4.40 -16.84
CA PHE A 92 3.86 -3.50 -17.99
C PHE A 92 5.22 -3.64 -18.65
N PHE A 93 5.34 -3.40 -19.95
CA PHE A 93 6.60 -3.54 -20.68
C PHE A 93 6.96 -2.23 -21.38
N ASN A 94 8.25 -1.90 -21.46
CA ASN A 94 8.78 -0.73 -22.16
C ASN A 94 9.05 -1.06 -23.63
N GLY A 95 9.48 -0.06 -24.41
CA GLY A 95 9.81 -0.23 -25.84
C GLY A 95 10.89 -1.28 -26.16
N ALA A 96 11.70 -1.68 -25.17
CA ALA A 96 12.70 -2.75 -25.30
C ALA A 96 12.17 -4.14 -24.86
N GLY A 97 10.87 -4.27 -24.58
CA GLY A 97 10.27 -5.51 -24.09
C GLY A 97 10.68 -5.87 -22.67
N GLN A 98 11.19 -4.92 -21.89
CA GLN A 98 11.54 -5.09 -20.47
C GLN A 98 10.40 -4.63 -19.57
N PRO A 99 10.22 -5.20 -18.37
CA PRO A 99 9.20 -4.76 -17.44
C PRO A 99 9.37 -3.29 -17.02
N VAL A 100 8.32 -2.47 -17.12
CA VAL A 100 8.32 -1.07 -16.66
C VAL A 100 8.43 -1.04 -15.13
N ARG A 101 9.39 -0.24 -14.64
CA ARG A 101 9.50 0.09 -13.22
C ARG A 101 8.44 1.13 -12.87
N GLY A 102 7.54 0.78 -11.96
CA GLY A 102 6.40 1.60 -11.57
C GLY A 102 5.10 0.82 -11.69
N THR A 103 4.58 0.37 -10.56
CA THR A 103 3.31 -0.39 -10.53
C THR A 103 2.13 0.56 -10.66
N VAL A 104 0.97 0.07 -11.12
CA VAL A 104 -0.27 0.89 -11.19
C VAL A 104 -0.56 1.61 -9.87
N PRO A 105 -0.45 0.97 -8.68
CA PRO A 105 -0.76 1.65 -7.44
C PRO A 105 0.19 2.81 -7.12
N GLN A 106 1.47 2.72 -7.49
CA GLN A 106 2.42 3.83 -7.31
C GLN A 106 2.05 5.04 -8.16
N VAL A 107 1.68 4.80 -9.42
CA VAL A 107 1.27 5.88 -10.35
C VAL A 107 -0.05 6.49 -9.91
N LEU A 108 -0.96 5.70 -9.33
CA LEU A 108 -2.17 6.25 -8.72
C LEU A 108 -1.86 7.14 -7.52
N GLU A 109 -0.88 6.81 -6.69
CA GLU A 109 -0.52 7.65 -5.53
C GLU A 109 0.19 8.94 -5.93
N ARG A 110 1.21 8.85 -6.78
CA ARG A 110 2.15 9.96 -7.05
C ARG A 110 1.93 10.64 -8.40
N GLY A 111 1.09 10.07 -9.26
CA GLY A 111 1.05 10.44 -10.68
C GLY A 111 2.26 9.90 -11.44
N GLY A 112 2.30 10.15 -12.74
CA GLY A 112 3.39 9.75 -13.62
C GLY A 112 2.92 9.36 -15.02
N SER A 113 3.79 8.71 -15.77
CA SER A 113 3.46 8.17 -17.09
C SER A 113 3.70 6.66 -17.11
N ILE A 114 2.79 5.93 -17.75
CA ILE A 114 2.94 4.49 -17.99
C ILE A 114 2.96 4.22 -19.49
N GLN A 115 3.81 3.29 -19.92
CA GLN A 115 3.77 2.79 -21.29
C GLN A 115 2.88 1.55 -21.34
N LEU A 116 1.91 1.57 -22.24
CA LEU A 116 0.99 0.47 -22.50
C LEU A 116 1.30 -0.13 -23.86
N LEU A 117 1.43 -1.45 -23.90
CA LEU A 117 1.42 -2.21 -25.14
C LEU A 117 -0.04 -2.33 -25.62
N GLU A 118 -0.32 -1.80 -26.80
CA GLU A 118 -1.57 -1.98 -27.52
C GLU A 118 -1.33 -2.87 -28.74
N VAL A 119 -2.25 -3.80 -28.98
CA VAL A 119 -2.25 -4.68 -30.15
C VAL A 119 -3.47 -4.35 -30.98
N GLN A 120 -3.30 -4.29 -32.29
CA GLN A 120 -4.41 -4.16 -33.22
C GLN A 120 -5.06 -5.52 -33.41
N TRP A 121 -6.34 -5.62 -33.07
CA TRP A 121 -7.13 -6.83 -33.30
C TRP A 121 -7.63 -6.90 -34.74
N SER A 122 -8.19 -8.04 -35.14
CA SER A 122 -8.69 -8.26 -36.51
C SER A 122 -9.84 -7.32 -36.90
N ASP A 123 -10.48 -6.70 -35.91
CA ASP A 123 -11.49 -5.64 -36.09
C ASP A 123 -10.86 -4.25 -36.35
N GLY A 124 -9.54 -4.15 -36.45
CA GLY A 124 -8.80 -2.90 -36.65
C GLY A 124 -8.66 -2.04 -35.38
N VAL A 125 -9.26 -2.44 -34.25
CA VAL A 125 -9.27 -1.65 -33.02
C VAL A 125 -8.02 -1.95 -32.18
N TRP A 126 -7.35 -0.88 -31.76
CA TRP A 126 -6.23 -0.95 -30.83
C TRP A 126 -6.73 -1.19 -29.41
N ARG A 127 -6.29 -2.29 -28.80
CA ARG A 127 -6.64 -2.62 -27.41
C ARG A 127 -5.39 -2.99 -26.63
N ARG A 128 -5.42 -2.76 -25.32
CA ARG A 128 -4.35 -3.17 -24.43
C ARG A 128 -4.08 -4.67 -24.56
N ALA A 129 -2.82 -5.05 -24.70
CA ALA A 129 -2.39 -6.45 -24.74
C ALA A 129 -2.34 -7.05 -23.32
N ASP A 130 -2.88 -8.26 -23.16
CA ASP A 130 -2.60 -9.12 -22.00
C ASP A 130 -1.56 -10.17 -22.41
N LEU A 131 -0.40 -10.14 -21.75
CA LEU A 131 0.74 -11.01 -22.07
C LEU A 131 0.55 -12.47 -21.66
N ARG A 132 -0.58 -12.80 -21.02
CA ARG A 132 -1.04 -14.19 -20.85
C ARG A 132 -1.24 -14.92 -22.18
N SER A 133 -1.30 -14.20 -23.30
CA SER A 133 -1.44 -14.77 -24.64
C SER A 133 -0.37 -14.30 -25.62
N ARG A 134 0.91 -14.28 -25.20
CA ARG A 134 2.07 -13.89 -26.04
C ARG A 134 2.03 -14.49 -27.45
N ARG A 135 1.68 -15.77 -27.59
CA ARG A 135 1.55 -16.44 -28.90
C ARG A 135 0.45 -15.82 -29.78
N ARG A 136 -0.70 -15.43 -29.21
CA ARG A 136 -1.83 -14.84 -29.97
C ARG A 136 -1.59 -13.40 -30.43
N ILE A 137 -0.63 -12.71 -29.81
CA ILE A 137 -0.31 -11.31 -30.12
C ILE A 137 0.99 -11.15 -30.92
N ALA A 138 1.78 -12.22 -31.09
CA ALA A 138 3.10 -12.17 -31.72
C ALA A 138 3.05 -11.69 -33.18
N GLU A 139 2.05 -12.14 -33.93
CA GLU A 139 1.90 -11.83 -35.36
C GLU A 139 1.02 -10.58 -35.62
N LYS A 140 0.51 -9.95 -34.56
CA LYS A 140 -0.40 -8.81 -34.69
C LYS A 140 0.37 -7.49 -34.63
N PRO A 141 -0.07 -6.44 -35.35
CA PRO A 141 0.54 -5.11 -35.23
C PRO A 141 0.51 -4.63 -33.77
N GLN A 142 1.65 -4.18 -33.29
CA GLN A 142 1.83 -3.70 -31.91
C GLN A 142 2.22 -2.24 -31.92
N ARG A 143 1.73 -1.48 -30.95
CA ARG A 143 2.17 -0.11 -30.70
C ARG A 143 2.29 0.15 -29.21
N MET A 144 3.17 1.08 -28.89
CA MET A 144 3.33 1.55 -27.52
C MET A 144 2.61 2.88 -27.36
N ARG A 145 1.75 2.96 -26.34
CA ARG A 145 1.05 4.18 -25.97
C ARG A 145 1.50 4.65 -24.59
N THR A 146 2.06 5.84 -24.54
CA THR A 146 2.35 6.51 -23.27
C THR A 146 1.08 7.16 -22.74
N VAL A 147 0.65 6.78 -21.54
CA VAL A 147 -0.50 7.36 -20.85
C VAL A 147 0.01 8.14 -19.65
N ARG A 148 -0.24 9.45 -19.65
CA ARG A 148 -0.01 10.31 -18.49
C ARG A 148 -1.18 10.15 -17.52
N ILE A 149 -0.86 9.86 -16.27
CA ILE A 149 -1.82 9.67 -15.19
C ILE A 149 -1.51 10.67 -14.09
N GLU A 150 -2.49 11.50 -13.74
CA GLU A 150 -2.37 12.41 -12.62
C GLU A 150 -2.61 11.70 -11.29
N ALA A 151 -2.02 12.26 -10.23
CA ALA A 151 -2.08 11.69 -8.89
C ALA A 151 -3.53 11.61 -8.38
N ARG A 152 -3.87 10.47 -7.78
CA ARG A 152 -5.15 10.12 -7.17
C ARG A 152 -4.84 9.50 -5.80
N PRO A 153 -4.27 10.28 -4.87
CA PRO A 153 -3.74 9.76 -3.62
C PRO A 153 -4.85 9.15 -2.77
N TYR A 154 -4.57 8.02 -2.13
CA TYR A 154 -5.52 7.35 -1.24
C TYR A 154 -4.86 6.80 0.03
N MET A 155 -3.56 6.52 0.00
CA MET A 155 -2.79 6.09 1.17
C MET A 155 -2.36 7.26 2.04
N GLY A 156 -1.79 8.31 1.46
CA GLY A 156 -1.36 9.51 2.20
C GLY A 156 -2.51 10.15 2.99
N PRO A 157 -3.63 10.51 2.33
CA PRO A 157 -4.81 11.04 3.01
C PRO A 157 -5.38 10.09 4.07
N ALA A 158 -5.29 8.76 3.86
CA ALA A 158 -5.75 7.79 4.84
C ALA A 158 -4.89 7.75 6.11
N TYR A 159 -3.58 8.01 5.99
CA TYR A 159 -2.70 8.18 7.14
C TYR A 159 -3.04 9.46 7.91
N THR A 160 -3.08 10.61 7.24
CA THR A 160 -3.39 11.91 7.85
C THR A 160 -4.73 11.89 8.58
N ALA A 161 -5.76 11.24 8.02
CA ALA A 161 -7.07 11.13 8.66
C ALA A 161 -7.06 10.32 9.97
N ASN A 162 -6.05 9.48 10.20
CA ASN A 162 -5.94 8.62 11.38
C ASN A 162 -4.83 9.03 12.35
N GLU A 163 -4.01 10.04 12.02
CA GLU A 163 -2.84 10.46 12.79
C GLU A 163 -3.14 10.64 14.28
N LYS A 164 -4.21 11.38 14.61
CA LYS A 164 -4.65 11.59 16.00
C LYS A 164 -5.03 10.27 16.71
N LYS A 165 -5.72 9.36 16.01
CA LYS A 165 -6.12 8.06 16.58
C LYS A 165 -4.91 7.16 16.81
N ILE A 166 -3.93 7.22 15.91
CA ILE A 166 -2.69 6.45 16.00
C ILE A 166 -1.87 6.92 17.19
N ALA A 167 -1.69 8.24 17.38
CA ALA A 167 -0.97 8.79 18.52
C ALA A 167 -1.52 8.32 19.87
N LEU A 168 -2.86 8.24 19.98
CA LEU A 168 -3.53 7.77 21.20
C LEU A 168 -3.30 6.28 21.52
N LEU A 169 -2.85 5.46 20.57
CA LEU A 169 -2.65 4.02 20.80
C LEU A 169 -1.54 3.73 21.82
N TRP A 170 -0.53 4.60 21.91
CA TRP A 170 0.61 4.40 22.80
C TRP A 170 0.35 4.85 24.24
N LYS A 171 -0.66 5.70 24.43
CA LYS A 171 -1.08 6.14 25.76
C LYS A 171 -1.52 4.92 26.59
N ASP A 172 -0.91 4.75 27.77
CA ASP A 172 -1.21 3.70 28.75
C ASP A 172 -1.19 2.27 28.15
N SER A 173 -0.32 2.06 27.16
CA SER A 173 -0.31 0.83 26.34
C SER A 173 0.52 -0.30 26.93
N VAL A 174 1.51 0.02 27.76
CA VAL A 174 2.32 -0.94 28.51
C VAL A 174 1.60 -1.20 29.83
N LYS A 175 1.20 -2.45 30.05
CA LYS A 175 0.54 -2.91 31.27
C LYS A 175 1.32 -4.12 31.80
N GLU A 176 1.54 -4.15 33.11
CA GLU A 176 2.20 -5.26 33.81
C GLU A 176 1.32 -6.50 33.93
#